data_AF-A0A6L7RSK8-F1
#
_entry.id   AF-A0A6L7RSK8-F1
#
_cell.length_a   1.000
_cell.length_b   1.000
_cell.length_c   1.000
_cell.angle_alpha   90.00
_cell.angle_beta   90.00
_cell.angle_gamma   90.00
#
_symmetry.space_group_name_H-M   'P 1'
#
loop_
_entity.id
_entity.type
_entity.pdbx_description
1 polymer ?
#
loop_
_entity_poly.entity_id
_entity_poly.type
_entity_poly.pdbx_seq_one_letter_code
_entity_poly.pdbx_strand_id
1 'polypeptide(L)'
;MRSFQGISQIADQRAPIGVLGAGLMGHGIAQVFALAGHQVTVLDANPAAFDAARSKVARNLELMIEYGLANSDHAPTSLTRPH
;
A
#
# COMPACT_ATOMS: atom_id res chain seq x y z
N MET A 1 -3.27 -35.96 -25.72
CA MET A 1 -3.49 -35.94 -24.26
C MET A 1 -2.24 -35.44 -23.57
N ARG A 2 -2.28 -34.21 -23.04
CA ARG A 2 -1.63 -33.71 -21.81
C ARG A 2 -1.75 -32.17 -21.84
N SER A 3 -2.81 -31.70 -21.18
CA SER A 3 -3.16 -30.30 -21.02
C SER A 3 -2.10 -29.58 -20.19
N PHE A 4 -1.57 -28.47 -20.70
CA PHE A 4 -0.68 -27.57 -19.95
C PHE A 4 -1.51 -26.80 -18.91
N GLN A 5 -1.56 -27.33 -17.70
CA GLN A 5 -2.36 -26.81 -16.58
C GLN A 5 -1.44 -26.39 -15.43
N GLY A 6 -0.41 -25.59 -15.75
CA GLY A 6 0.75 -25.36 -14.86
C GLY A 6 1.10 -23.91 -14.52
N ILE A 7 0.34 -22.91 -14.97
CA ILE A 7 0.68 -21.48 -14.71
C ILE A 7 -0.47 -20.71 -14.04
N SER A 8 -1.65 -21.30 -13.91
CA SER A 8 -2.85 -20.63 -13.41
C SER A 8 -2.93 -20.49 -11.87
N GLN A 9 -1.84 -20.77 -11.13
CA GLN A 9 -1.85 -20.74 -9.65
C GLN A 9 -0.73 -19.91 -8.98
N ILE A 10 0.12 -19.17 -9.72
CA ILE A 10 1.36 -18.57 -9.16
C ILE A 10 1.22 -17.11 -8.71
N ALA A 11 0.03 -16.56 -8.53
CA ALA A 11 -0.10 -15.25 -7.90
C ALA A 11 -1.30 -15.20 -6.98
N ASP A 12 -1.03 -15.19 -5.68
CA ASP A 12 -1.95 -14.59 -4.72
C ASP A 12 -2.33 -13.22 -5.27
N GLN A 13 -3.64 -13.00 -5.49
CA GLN A 13 -4.16 -11.77 -6.09
C GLN A 13 -3.86 -10.55 -5.20
N ARG A 14 -3.37 -10.75 -3.97
CA ARG A 14 -3.04 -9.71 -2.99
C ARG A 14 -1.66 -9.92 -2.36
N ALA A 15 -0.65 -10.20 -3.18
CA ALA A 15 0.73 -10.32 -2.71
C ALA A 15 1.14 -9.09 -1.84
N PRO A 16 1.91 -9.29 -0.74
CA PRO A 16 2.36 -8.20 0.11
C PRO A 16 3.35 -7.29 -0.63
N ILE A 17 3.25 -5.98 -0.40
CA ILE A 17 4.02 -4.95 -1.09
C ILE A 17 4.95 -4.24 -0.09
N GLY A 18 6.24 -4.21 -0.40
CA GLY A 18 7.22 -3.41 0.32
C GLY A 18 7.55 -2.12 -0.43
N VAL A 19 7.47 -0.97 0.23
CA VAL A 19 7.86 0.34 -0.31
C VAL A 19 9.04 0.88 0.48
N LEU A 20 10.18 1.08 -0.20
CA LEU A 20 11.37 1.68 0.38
C LEU A 20 11.41 3.18 0.06
N GLY A 21 11.33 3.99 1.11
CA GLY A 21 11.17 5.44 1.05
C GLY A 21 9.71 5.85 1.25
N ALA A 22 9.48 6.75 2.20
CA ALA A 22 8.21 7.39 2.53
C ALA A 22 8.17 8.88 2.07
N GLY A 23 9.12 9.28 1.21
CA GLY A 23 9.17 10.61 0.61
C GLY A 23 8.01 10.90 -0.36
N LEU A 24 8.19 11.88 -1.25
CA LEU A 24 7.13 12.43 -2.11
C LEU A 24 6.34 11.37 -2.91
N MET A 25 7.02 10.37 -3.46
CA MET A 25 6.38 9.32 -4.26
C MET A 25 5.98 8.10 -3.43
N GLY A 26 6.76 7.77 -2.40
CA GLY A 26 6.62 6.53 -1.64
C GLY A 26 5.29 6.39 -0.93
N HIS A 27 4.81 7.48 -0.31
CA HIS A 27 3.50 7.46 0.36
C HIS A 27 2.33 7.26 -0.63
N GLY A 28 2.45 7.79 -1.86
CA GLY A 28 1.41 7.64 -2.89
C GLY A 28 1.38 6.23 -3.47
N ILE A 29 2.55 5.65 -3.73
CA ILE A 29 2.68 4.25 -4.16
C ILE A 29 2.06 3.32 -3.11
N ALA A 30 2.40 3.53 -1.84
CA ALA A 30 1.85 2.74 -0.75
C ALA A 30 0.32 2.83 -0.67
N GLN A 31 -0.22 4.03 -0.81
CA GLN A 31 -1.65 4.30 -0.78
C GLN A 31 -2.39 3.59 -1.92
N VAL A 32 -1.87 3.64 -3.15
CA VAL A 32 -2.50 2.98 -4.31
C VAL A 32 -2.61 1.47 -4.11
N PHE A 33 -1.55 0.82 -3.63
CA PHE A 33 -1.58 -0.62 -3.37
C PHE A 33 -2.48 -1.00 -2.20
N ALA A 34 -2.54 -0.17 -1.15
CA ALA A 34 -3.46 -0.39 -0.04
C ALA A 34 -4.93 -0.26 -0.47
N LEU A 35 -5.24 0.72 -1.33
CA LEU A 35 -6.58 0.87 -1.93
C LEU A 35 -6.93 -0.32 -2.84
N ALA A 36 -5.96 -0.85 -3.59
CA ALA A 36 -6.11 -2.09 -4.35
C ALA A 36 -6.25 -3.34 -3.46
N GLY A 37 -6.11 -3.18 -2.15
CA GLY A 37 -6.38 -4.23 -1.18
C GLY A 37 -5.18 -5.12 -0.84
N HIS A 38 -3.97 -4.67 -1.18
CA HIS A 38 -2.72 -5.34 -0.78
C HIS A 38 -2.33 -4.95 0.65
N GLN A 39 -1.67 -5.89 1.33
CA GLN A 39 -0.93 -5.54 2.54
C GLN A 39 0.32 -4.77 2.15
N VAL A 40 0.48 -3.54 2.64
CA VAL A 40 1.61 -2.68 2.30
C VAL A 40 2.45 -2.38 3.53
N THR A 41 3.77 -2.51 3.38
CA THR A 41 4.77 -2.10 4.37
C THR A 41 5.63 -0.99 3.79
N VAL A 42 5.70 0.15 4.48
CA VAL A 42 6.56 1.28 4.07
C VAL A 42 7.71 1.41 5.05
N LEU A 43 8.93 1.43 4.53
CA LEU A 43 10.17 1.60 5.29
C LEU A 43 10.84 2.90 4.87
N ASP A 44 11.30 3.71 5.83
CA ASP A 44 12.13 4.88 5.56
C ASP A 44 13.21 4.99 6.65
N ALA A 45 14.41 5.41 6.27
CA ALA A 45 15.52 5.64 7.20
C ALA A 45 15.35 6.98 7.96
N ASN A 46 14.61 7.93 7.39
CA ASN A 46 14.37 9.24 7.97
C ASN A 46 13.04 9.26 8.75
N PRO A 47 13.06 9.43 10.09
CA PRO A 47 11.85 9.44 10.91
C PRO A 47 10.91 10.60 10.58
N ALA A 48 11.44 11.78 10.23
CA ALA A 48 10.62 12.94 9.88
C ALA A 48 9.86 12.70 8.57
N ALA A 49 10.48 12.02 7.60
CA ALA A 49 9.82 11.64 6.36
C ALA A 49 8.70 10.62 6.61
N PHE A 50 8.93 9.66 7.51
CA PHE A 50 7.94 8.66 7.90
C PHE A 50 6.70 9.28 8.56
N ASP A 51 6.88 10.18 9.53
CA ASP A 51 5.77 10.86 10.18
C ASP A 51 4.99 11.75 9.22
N ALA A 52 5.69 12.48 8.34
CA ALA A 52 5.06 13.28 7.30
C ALA A 52 4.26 12.41 6.32
N ALA A 53 4.79 11.24 5.94
CA ALA A 53 4.11 10.29 5.08
C ALA A 53 2.82 9.76 5.70
N ARG A 54 2.87 9.37 6.98
CA ARG A 54 1.69 8.89 7.72
C ARG A 54 0.58 9.93 7.72
N SER A 55 0.89 11.18 8.05
CA SER A 55 -0.08 12.27 8.04
C SER A 55 -0.65 12.55 6.64
N LYS A 56 0.18 12.48 5.59
CA LYS A 56 -0.27 12.65 4.21
C LYS A 56 -1.20 11.53 3.75
N VAL A 57 -0.87 10.26 4.05
CA VAL A 57 -1.72 9.12 3.70
C VAL A 57 -3.07 9.23 4.39
N ALA A 58 -3.10 9.58 5.68
CA ALA A 58 -4.34 9.77 6.43
C ALA A 58 -5.22 10.87 5.82
N ARG A 59 -4.64 12.06 5.59
CA ARG A 59 -5.35 13.19 4.98
C ARG A 59 -5.86 12.88 3.57
N ASN A 60 -5.04 12.19 2.77
CA ASN A 60 -5.46 11.80 1.42
C ASN A 60 -6.61 10.80 1.45
N LEU A 61 -6.60 9.86 2.39
CA LEU A 61 -7.69 8.89 2.56
C LEU A 61 -9.00 9.58 2.94
N GLU A 62 -8.96 10.54 3.88
CA GLU A 62 -10.11 11.37 4.24
C GLU A 62 -10.68 12.09 3.02
N LEU A 63 -9.82 12.76 2.22
CA LEU A 63 -10.23 13.45 1.00
C LEU A 63 -10.82 12.49 -0.04
N MET A 64 -10.22 11.31 -0.23
CA MET A 64 -10.76 10.32 -1.18
C MET A 64 -12.14 9.81 -0.74
N ILE A 65 -12.38 9.66 0.57
CA ILE A 65 -13.70 9.31 1.09
C ILE A 65 -14.68 10.46 0.86
N GLU A 66 -14.28 11.70 1.17
CA GLU A 66 -15.09 12.91 0.96
C GLU A 66 -15.52 13.07 -0.51
N TYR A 67 -14.61 12.81 -1.45
CA TYR A 67 -14.88 12.87 -2.89
C TYR A 67 -15.50 11.60 -3.48
N GLY A 68 -15.79 10.58 -2.66
CA GLY A 68 -16.41 9.31 -3.12
C GLY A 68 -15.50 8.44 -3.98
N LEU A 69 -14.18 8.64 -3.90
CA LEU A 69 -13.14 7.86 -4.59
C LEU A 69 -12.72 6.62 -3.78
N ALA A 70 -13.07 6.56 -2.49
CA ALA A 70 -12.71 5.49 -1.58
C ALA A 70 -13.81 5.21 -0.54
N ASN A 71 -13.98 3.94 -0.13
CA ASN A 71 -14.82 3.51 0.99
C ASN A 71 -14.00 3.29 2.28
N SER A 72 -14.66 3.15 3.43
CA SER A 72 -14.00 2.91 4.72
C SER A 72 -13.34 1.53 4.87
N ASP A 73 -13.58 0.62 3.91
CA ASP A 73 -13.26 -0.82 4.00
C ASP A 73 -11.91 -1.21 3.37
N HIS A 74 -11.02 -0.23 3.17
CA HIS A 74 -9.73 -0.48 2.53
C HIS A 74 -8.76 -1.23 3.42
N ALA A 75 -7.89 -2.02 2.78
CA ALA A 75 -6.90 -2.82 3.49
C ALA A 75 -6.00 -1.91 4.35
N PRO A 76 -5.71 -2.32 5.60
CA PRO A 76 -4.90 -1.51 6.51
C PRO A 76 -3.50 -1.33 5.92
N THR A 77 -3.09 -0.08 5.70
CA THR A 77 -1.69 0.23 5.38
C THR A 77 -0.87 0.09 6.66
N SER A 78 -0.18 -1.04 6.83
CA SER A 78 0.73 -1.26 7.95
C SER A 78 2.06 -0.53 7.71
N LEU A 79 2.19 0.69 8.23
CA LEU A 79 3.45 1.41 8.21
C LEU A 79 4.36 0.83 9.30
N THR A 80 5.50 0.23 8.94
CA THR A 80 6.41 -0.42 9.89
C THR A 80 7.84 0.09 9.69
N ARG A 81 8.46 0.56 10.77
CA ARG A 81 9.86 1.01 10.75
C ARG A 81 10.79 -0.20 10.92
N PRO A 82 11.77 -0.45 10.04
CA PRO A 82 12.85 -1.36 10.36
C PRO A 82 13.65 -0.78 11.53
N HIS A 83 14.01 -1.64 12.48
CA HIS A 83 14.68 -1.31 13.74
C HIS A 83 15.97 -0.50 13.50
#